data_AF-A0A161WEY5-F1
#
_entry.id   AF-A0A161WEY5-F1
#
_cell.length_a   1.000
_cell.length_b   1.000
_cell.length_c   1.000
_cell.angle_alpha   90.00
_cell.angle_beta   90.00
_cell.angle_gamma   90.00
#
_symmetry.space_group_name_H-M   'P 1'
#
loop_
_entity.id
_entity.type
_entity.pdbx_description
1 polymer ?
#
loop_
_entity_poly.entity_id
_entity_poly.type
_entity_poly.pdbx_seq_one_letter_code
_entity_poly.pdbx_strand_id
1 'polypeptide(L)'
;MPSMPSTGRSANGLPSMDLFGNRLDPAGNEAGAALAQDAGRRPDPHAPDYLSITPSGMVWQRGWGGAALGVSRSDGPSRIDGGIASGYADTPQGAGLAAYDALGRALAAPDGVWQQVIAQRYVDGGQALASRFGRSHATTPDMAKYVVVPDGIRVMPGYRPDFAVVQIAIRGKDGWGCSTWPMVWTNGDWKVRTPENPDDLWASQPLDSLTGFGVWK
;
A
#
# COMPACT_ATOMS: atom_id res chain seq x y z
N MET A 1 45.00 2.20 -18.95
CA MET A 1 43.75 2.92 -19.32
C MET A 1 42.76 2.74 -18.19
N PRO A 2 42.15 3.81 -17.64
CA PRO A 2 41.24 3.69 -16.52
C PRO A 2 39.86 3.22 -17.00
N SER A 3 39.39 2.11 -16.44
CA SER A 3 38.07 1.53 -16.65
C SER A 3 37.03 2.39 -15.93
N MET A 4 36.09 2.98 -16.66
CA MET A 4 34.92 3.63 -16.07
C MET A 4 33.99 2.58 -15.44
N PRO A 5 33.39 2.84 -14.25
CA PRO A 5 32.38 1.96 -13.71
C PRO A 5 31.09 2.07 -14.53
N SER A 6 30.64 0.93 -15.05
CA SER A 6 29.30 0.76 -15.61
C SER A 6 28.26 0.98 -14.52
N THR A 7 27.58 2.12 -14.55
CA THR A 7 26.34 2.33 -13.80
C THR A 7 25.28 1.39 -14.37
N GLY A 8 25.01 0.30 -13.64
CA GLY A 8 23.98 -0.68 -13.97
C GLY A 8 22.59 -0.04 -13.99
N ARG A 9 22.13 0.33 -15.18
CA ARG A 9 20.72 0.60 -15.44
C ARG A 9 20.08 -0.69 -15.93
N SER A 10 19.71 -1.57 -15.01
CA SER A 10 18.81 -2.69 -15.31
C SER A 10 17.37 -2.23 -15.13
N ALA A 11 16.89 -1.39 -16.04
CA ALA A 11 15.47 -1.08 -16.19
C ALA A 11 14.89 -2.00 -17.27
N ASN A 12 14.76 -3.30 -16.97
CA ASN A 12 14.16 -4.25 -17.90
C ASN A 12 12.68 -4.43 -17.58
N GLY A 13 11.85 -3.65 -18.25
CA GLY A 13 10.41 -3.86 -18.33
C GLY A 13 9.74 -2.75 -19.14
N LEU A 14 8.75 -3.12 -19.95
CA LEU A 14 7.79 -2.13 -20.44
C LEU A 14 6.76 -1.88 -19.34
N PRO A 15 6.19 -0.67 -19.26
CA PRO A 15 5.02 -0.40 -18.42
C PRO A 15 3.90 -1.38 -18.73
N SER A 16 3.15 -1.77 -17.70
CA SER A 16 1.96 -2.61 -17.84
C SER A 16 0.72 -1.88 -17.31
N MET A 17 -0.39 -2.60 -17.24
CA MET A 17 -1.62 -2.11 -16.64
C MET A 17 -2.14 -3.12 -15.62
N ASP A 18 -2.87 -2.64 -14.61
CA ASP A 18 -3.66 -3.49 -13.72
C ASP A 18 -4.98 -3.94 -14.38
N LEU A 19 -5.81 -4.67 -13.63
CA LEU A 19 -7.12 -5.18 -14.09
C LEU A 19 -8.06 -4.09 -14.64
N PHE A 20 -7.89 -2.84 -14.22
CA PHE A 20 -8.74 -1.70 -14.60
C PHE A 20 -8.05 -0.74 -15.58
N GLY A 21 -6.90 -1.11 -16.13
CA GLY A 21 -6.18 -0.29 -17.10
C GLY A 21 -5.32 0.81 -16.47
N ASN A 22 -5.17 0.87 -15.14
CA ASN A 22 -4.27 1.85 -14.53
C ASN A 22 -2.82 1.44 -14.82
N ARG A 23 -1.99 2.42 -15.20
CA ARG A 23 -0.58 2.19 -15.55
C ARG A 23 0.22 1.73 -14.32
N LEU A 24 1.04 0.70 -14.52
CA LEU A 24 2.04 0.23 -13.56
C LEU A 24 3.44 0.34 -14.18
N ASP A 25 4.32 1.07 -13.51
CA ASP A 25 5.71 1.22 -13.93
C ASP A 25 6.53 -0.01 -13.52
N PRO A 26 7.48 -0.44 -14.35
CA PRO A 26 8.37 -1.54 -13.99
C PRO A 26 9.33 -1.11 -12.86
N ALA A 27 9.50 -1.97 -11.88
CA ALA A 27 10.59 -1.88 -10.91
C ALA A 27 11.68 -2.92 -11.25
N GLY A 28 12.91 -2.69 -10.76
CA GLY A 28 14.01 -3.65 -10.93
C GLY A 28 13.82 -4.98 -10.16
N ASN A 29 12.79 -5.06 -9.32
CA ASN A 29 12.41 -6.22 -8.50
C ASN A 29 10.88 -6.29 -8.42
N GLU A 30 10.31 -7.50 -8.40
CA GLU A 30 8.87 -7.75 -8.19
C GLU A 30 8.35 -7.29 -6.82
N ALA A 31 9.24 -7.09 -5.84
CA ALA A 31 8.91 -6.45 -4.58
C ALA A 31 8.71 -4.92 -4.70
N GLY A 32 9.02 -4.33 -5.86
CA GLY A 32 9.12 -2.89 -6.05
C GLY A 32 10.51 -2.34 -5.67
N ALA A 33 10.66 -1.04 -5.83
CA ALA A 33 11.84 -0.27 -5.46
C ALA A 33 11.42 1.03 -4.76
N ALA A 34 11.95 1.28 -3.57
CA ALA A 34 11.74 2.52 -2.85
C ALA A 34 12.30 3.72 -3.64
N LEU A 35 11.67 4.88 -3.51
CA LEU A 35 12.15 6.12 -4.11
C LEU A 35 12.98 6.92 -3.09
N ALA A 36 13.89 7.76 -3.58
CA ALA A 36 14.59 8.72 -2.74
C ALA A 36 13.59 9.69 -2.09
N GLN A 37 13.59 9.73 -0.76
CA GLN A 37 12.65 10.52 0.03
C GLN A 37 13.07 12.00 0.12
N ASP A 38 12.08 12.89 0.06
CA ASP A 38 12.18 14.33 0.19
C ASP A 38 11.07 14.81 1.13
N ALA A 39 11.43 14.96 2.40
CA ALA A 39 10.49 15.39 3.45
C ALA A 39 9.95 16.81 3.23
N GLY A 40 10.65 17.66 2.48
CA GLY A 40 10.21 19.01 2.16
C GLY A 40 9.03 19.05 1.19
N ARG A 41 8.67 17.92 0.56
CA ARG A 41 7.52 17.78 -0.34
C ARG A 41 6.29 17.14 0.32
N ARG A 42 6.35 16.87 1.62
CA ARG A 42 5.19 16.35 2.35
C ARG A 42 4.07 17.40 2.36
N PRO A 43 2.80 16.96 2.31
CA PRO A 43 1.67 17.88 2.40
C PRO A 43 1.72 18.74 3.66
N ASP A 44 1.29 19.99 3.54
CA ASP A 44 1.14 20.90 4.67
C ASP A 44 0.06 20.37 5.63
N PRO A 45 0.39 20.12 6.92
CA PRO A 45 -0.59 19.70 7.92
C PRO A 45 -1.76 20.65 8.14
N HIS A 46 -1.65 21.90 7.69
CA HIS A 46 -2.71 22.91 7.77
C HIS A 46 -3.55 23.02 6.50
N ALA A 47 -3.25 22.24 5.45
CA ALA A 47 -4.06 22.21 4.24
C ALA A 47 -5.48 21.69 4.52
N PRO A 48 -6.52 22.29 3.90
CA PRO A 48 -7.91 21.88 4.13
C PRO A 48 -8.21 20.44 3.68
N ASP A 49 -7.43 19.89 2.75
CA ASP A 49 -7.52 18.54 2.21
C ASP A 49 -6.42 17.60 2.75
N TYR A 50 -5.76 17.96 3.87
CA TYR A 50 -4.63 17.21 4.43
C TYR A 50 -4.90 15.71 4.65
N LEU A 51 -6.14 15.30 4.91
CA LEU A 51 -6.50 13.90 5.15
C LEU A 51 -6.76 13.07 3.87
N SER A 52 -6.77 13.70 2.69
CA SER A 52 -7.05 13.05 1.41
C SER A 52 -6.04 13.41 0.31
N ILE A 53 -5.24 14.45 0.50
CA ILE A 53 -4.24 14.87 -0.48
C ILE A 53 -3.25 13.73 -0.81
N THR A 54 -2.93 13.61 -2.10
CA THR A 54 -2.03 12.59 -2.64
C THR A 54 -0.59 12.84 -2.20
N PRO A 55 0.17 11.79 -1.83
CA PRO A 55 1.61 11.89 -1.59
C PRO A 55 2.34 12.49 -2.80
N SER A 56 3.28 13.41 -2.56
CA SER A 56 4.11 13.98 -3.62
C SER A 56 5.02 12.94 -4.26
N GLY A 57 5.05 12.92 -5.59
CA GLY A 57 5.89 12.02 -6.37
C GLY A 57 5.47 10.55 -6.27
N MET A 58 4.17 10.29 -6.14
CA MET A 58 3.57 8.97 -6.17
C MET A 58 3.84 8.26 -7.52
N VAL A 59 4.15 6.97 -7.45
CA VAL A 59 4.31 6.06 -8.58
C VAL A 59 3.72 4.71 -8.19
N TRP A 60 2.93 4.12 -9.08
CA TRP A 60 2.47 2.75 -8.94
C TRP A 60 3.40 1.83 -9.71
N GLN A 61 4.03 0.90 -9.00
CA GLN A 61 4.94 -0.08 -9.57
C GLN A 61 4.25 -1.42 -9.76
N ARG A 62 4.64 -2.14 -10.82
CA ARG A 62 4.23 -3.52 -11.04
C ARG A 62 4.99 -4.43 -10.07
N GLY A 63 4.24 -5.06 -9.16
CA GLY A 63 4.72 -6.09 -8.25
C GLY A 63 4.45 -7.52 -8.74
N TRP A 64 4.58 -8.48 -7.83
CA TRP A 64 4.30 -9.90 -8.06
C TRP A 64 2.93 -10.10 -8.72
N GLY A 65 2.88 -10.95 -9.75
CA GLY A 65 1.63 -11.32 -10.42
C GLY A 65 0.83 -10.14 -11.00
N GLY A 66 1.45 -8.97 -11.18
CA GLY A 66 0.78 -7.76 -11.67
C GLY A 66 0.15 -6.87 -10.59
N ALA A 67 0.44 -7.12 -9.31
CA ALA A 67 -0.06 -6.29 -8.21
C ALA A 67 0.41 -4.84 -8.31
N ALA A 68 -0.47 -3.88 -8.01
CA ALA A 68 -0.15 -2.47 -7.93
C ALA A 68 0.46 -2.12 -6.56
N LEU A 69 1.77 -1.82 -6.53
CA LEU A 69 2.48 -1.44 -5.31
C LEU A 69 2.85 0.05 -5.36
N GLY A 70 2.29 0.82 -4.43
CA GLY A 70 2.44 2.27 -4.39
C GLY A 70 3.72 2.71 -3.69
N VAL A 71 4.48 3.61 -4.31
CA VAL A 71 5.63 4.28 -3.69
C VAL A 71 5.56 5.77 -3.91
N SER A 72 6.06 6.56 -2.98
CA SER A 72 6.11 8.02 -3.10
C SER A 72 7.49 8.57 -2.77
N ARG A 73 7.74 9.82 -3.17
CA ARG A 73 8.97 10.54 -2.81
C ARG A 73 8.86 11.28 -1.47
N SER A 74 7.69 11.34 -0.85
CA SER A 74 7.45 12.21 0.32
C SER A 74 7.08 11.41 1.58
N ASP A 75 6.24 10.39 1.41
CA ASP A 75 5.59 9.68 2.50
C ASP A 75 5.95 8.18 2.56
N GLY A 76 6.86 7.74 1.69
CA GLY A 76 7.44 6.40 1.69
C GLY A 76 6.85 5.44 0.65
N PRO A 77 7.24 4.15 0.73
CA PRO A 77 8.22 3.62 1.69
C PRO A 77 9.63 4.13 1.39
N SER A 78 10.43 4.36 2.43
CA SER A 78 11.84 4.73 2.28
C SER A 78 12.76 3.54 1.98
N ARG A 79 12.30 2.31 2.30
CA ARG A 79 13.05 1.07 2.08
C ARG A 79 12.12 -0.09 1.75
N ILE A 80 12.60 -1.01 0.92
CA ILE A 80 11.95 -2.29 0.60
C ILE A 80 13.03 -3.37 0.69
N ASP A 81 12.99 -4.16 1.77
CA ASP A 81 14.00 -5.19 2.06
C ASP A 81 13.32 -6.56 2.18
N GLY A 82 13.78 -7.54 1.40
CA GLY A 82 13.22 -8.90 1.45
C GLY A 82 11.72 -8.97 1.13
N GLY A 83 11.18 -8.02 0.35
CA GLY A 83 9.76 -7.94 0.05
C GLY A 83 8.94 -7.11 1.05
N ILE A 84 9.56 -6.61 2.12
CA ILE A 84 8.89 -5.82 3.17
C ILE A 84 9.14 -4.33 2.96
N ALA A 85 8.08 -3.58 2.66
CA ALA A 85 8.16 -2.13 2.60
C ALA A 85 8.00 -1.51 4.00
N SER A 86 8.82 -0.49 4.28
CA SER A 86 8.84 0.18 5.58
C SER A 86 9.49 1.57 5.50
N GLY A 87 9.42 2.31 6.60
CA GLY A 87 9.87 3.70 6.67
C GLY A 87 8.90 4.64 5.98
N TYR A 88 7.60 4.44 6.23
CA TYR A 88 6.58 5.41 5.86
C TYR A 88 6.68 6.63 6.77
N ALA A 89 6.31 7.80 6.27
CA ALA A 89 6.30 9.01 7.08
C ALA A 89 5.17 8.95 8.13
N ASP A 90 5.38 9.57 9.30
CA ASP A 90 4.33 9.79 10.30
C ASP A 90 3.40 10.93 9.84
N THR A 91 2.60 10.62 8.81
CA THR A 91 1.62 11.49 8.16
C THR A 91 0.37 10.68 7.79
N PRO A 92 -0.78 11.31 7.53
CA PRO A 92 -1.96 10.63 6.97
C PRO A 92 -1.65 9.90 5.66
N GLN A 93 -0.82 10.50 4.80
CA GLN A 93 -0.36 9.95 3.53
C GLN A 93 0.46 8.69 3.74
N GLY A 94 1.42 8.73 4.67
CA GLY A 94 2.23 7.57 5.03
C GLY A 94 1.38 6.45 5.60
N ALA A 95 0.38 6.77 6.44
CA ALA A 95 -0.57 5.79 6.95
C ALA A 95 -1.38 5.12 5.83
N GLY A 96 -1.89 5.92 4.88
CA GLY A 96 -2.65 5.42 3.74
C GLY A 96 -1.84 4.52 2.81
N LEU A 97 -0.60 4.92 2.49
CA LEU A 97 0.33 4.10 1.71
C LEU A 97 0.68 2.80 2.44
N ALA A 98 1.02 2.88 3.73
CA ALA A 98 1.36 1.71 4.53
C ALA A 98 0.20 0.72 4.64
N ALA A 99 -1.04 1.20 4.78
CA ALA A 99 -2.23 0.35 4.84
C ALA A 99 -2.40 -0.43 3.54
N TYR A 100 -2.36 0.26 2.40
CA TYR A 100 -2.57 -0.37 1.10
C TYR A 100 -1.43 -1.33 0.73
N ASP A 101 -0.18 -0.93 0.98
CA ASP A 101 0.98 -1.78 0.70
C ASP A 101 1.00 -3.03 1.60
N ALA A 102 0.68 -2.91 2.89
CA ALA A 102 0.58 -4.07 3.79
C ALA A 102 -0.45 -5.09 3.29
N LEU A 103 -1.64 -4.64 2.89
CA LEU A 103 -2.66 -5.48 2.25
C LEU A 103 -2.16 -6.08 0.94
N GLY A 104 -1.67 -5.25 0.03
CA GLY A 104 -1.25 -5.66 -1.31
C GLY A 104 -0.16 -6.71 -1.27
N ARG A 105 0.86 -6.53 -0.42
CA ARG A 105 1.95 -7.50 -0.25
C ARG A 105 1.50 -8.77 0.46
N ALA A 106 0.63 -8.68 1.47
CA ALA A 106 0.08 -9.88 2.13
C ALA A 106 -0.77 -10.75 1.18
N LEU A 107 -1.39 -10.13 0.16
CA LEU A 107 -2.15 -10.85 -0.87
C LEU A 107 -1.30 -11.32 -2.05
N ALA A 108 -0.28 -10.56 -2.46
CA ALA A 108 0.43 -10.81 -3.71
C ALA A 108 1.80 -11.50 -3.56
N ALA A 109 2.45 -11.37 -2.40
CA ALA A 109 3.80 -11.89 -2.22
C ALA A 109 3.82 -13.43 -2.19
N PRO A 110 4.93 -14.05 -2.62
CA PRO A 110 5.08 -15.50 -2.60
C PRO A 110 5.14 -16.06 -1.17
N ASP A 111 4.99 -17.38 -1.06
CA ASP A 111 5.15 -18.10 0.21
C ASP A 111 6.49 -17.80 0.89
N GLY A 112 6.44 -17.68 2.21
CA GLY A 112 7.52 -17.19 3.05
C GLY A 112 7.51 -15.66 3.19
N VAL A 113 7.22 -14.91 2.12
CA VAL A 113 7.25 -13.45 2.14
C VAL A 113 5.94 -12.88 2.70
N TRP A 114 4.78 -13.34 2.25
CA TRP A 114 3.50 -12.80 2.76
C TRP A 114 3.31 -13.06 4.26
N GLN A 115 3.81 -14.19 4.78
CA GLN A 115 3.82 -14.46 6.22
C GLN A 115 4.70 -13.46 6.98
N GLN A 116 5.86 -13.09 6.41
CA GLN A 116 6.72 -12.06 6.98
C GLN A 116 6.07 -10.67 6.94
N VAL A 117 5.32 -10.35 5.88
CA VAL A 117 4.53 -9.11 5.80
C VAL A 117 3.54 -9.08 6.96
N ILE A 118 2.79 -10.15 7.21
CA ILE A 118 1.87 -10.22 8.34
C ILE A 118 2.61 -10.01 9.66
N ALA A 119 3.70 -10.73 9.89
CA ALA A 119 4.46 -10.64 11.14
C ALA A 119 5.06 -9.24 11.40
N GLN A 120 5.42 -8.50 10.36
CA GLN A 120 6.12 -7.22 10.50
C GLN A 120 5.21 -5.99 10.37
N ARG A 121 4.16 -6.07 9.55
CA ARG A 121 3.30 -4.93 9.16
C ARG A 121 1.94 -4.93 9.84
N TYR A 122 1.58 -6.01 10.52
CA TYR A 122 0.37 -6.10 11.31
C TYR A 122 0.71 -6.26 12.79
N VAL A 123 -0.15 -5.72 13.65
CA VAL A 123 -0.12 -5.94 15.11
C VAL A 123 -1.43 -6.56 15.56
N ASP A 124 -1.40 -7.25 16.70
CA ASP A 124 -2.55 -7.88 17.36
C ASP A 124 -3.30 -8.96 16.57
N GLY A 125 -2.85 -9.33 15.35
CA GLY A 125 -3.56 -10.28 14.49
C GLY A 125 -3.24 -11.77 14.74
N GLY A 126 -2.02 -12.05 15.22
CA GLY A 126 -1.56 -13.41 15.55
C GLY A 126 -1.87 -14.47 14.48
N GLN A 127 -2.16 -15.69 14.95
CA GLN A 127 -2.48 -16.83 14.08
C GLN A 127 -3.83 -16.71 13.37
N ALA A 128 -4.79 -15.98 13.95
CA ALA A 128 -6.11 -15.80 13.35
C ALA A 128 -6.01 -15.02 12.03
N LEU A 129 -5.24 -13.93 12.02
CA LEU A 129 -4.96 -13.15 10.82
C LEU A 129 -4.16 -13.96 9.78
N ALA A 130 -3.10 -14.67 10.21
CA ALA A 130 -2.31 -15.51 9.32
C ALA A 130 -3.17 -16.59 8.64
N SER A 131 -4.06 -17.24 9.40
CA SER A 131 -5.00 -18.23 8.87
C SER A 131 -5.98 -17.61 7.88
N ARG A 132 -6.42 -16.37 8.11
CA ARG A 132 -7.34 -15.66 7.21
C ARG A 132 -6.72 -15.33 5.86
N PHE A 133 -5.47 -14.87 5.84
CA PHE A 133 -4.70 -14.69 4.59
C PHE A 133 -4.38 -16.03 3.93
N GLY A 134 -4.02 -17.06 4.71
CA GLY A 134 -3.78 -18.41 4.19
C GLY A 134 -5.01 -18.98 3.46
N ARG A 135 -6.23 -18.77 3.99
CA ARG A 135 -7.47 -19.11 3.27
C ARG A 135 -7.60 -18.36 1.95
N SER A 136 -7.31 -17.07 1.94
CA SER A 136 -7.36 -16.25 0.71
C SER A 136 -6.39 -16.78 -0.37
N HIS A 137 -5.16 -17.13 -0.01
CA HIS A 137 -4.20 -17.77 -0.93
C HIS A 137 -4.69 -19.12 -1.43
N ALA A 138 -5.31 -19.95 -0.58
CA ALA A 138 -5.79 -21.27 -0.94
C ALA A 138 -7.02 -21.24 -1.86
N THR A 139 -7.91 -20.24 -1.73
CA THR A 139 -9.19 -20.20 -2.45
C THR A 139 -9.20 -19.29 -3.67
N THR A 140 -8.22 -18.39 -3.80
CA THR A 140 -8.19 -17.38 -4.87
C THR A 140 -6.87 -17.47 -5.65
N PRO A 141 -6.80 -18.35 -6.66
CA PRO A 141 -5.66 -18.37 -7.59
C PRO A 141 -5.46 -16.99 -8.25
N ASP A 142 -4.21 -16.61 -8.46
CA ASP A 142 -3.80 -15.32 -9.04
C ASP A 142 -4.31 -14.09 -8.28
N MET A 143 -4.46 -14.18 -6.95
CA MET A 143 -5.00 -13.09 -6.13
C MET A 143 -4.32 -11.73 -6.34
N ALA A 144 -3.02 -11.75 -6.68
CA ALA A 144 -2.22 -10.57 -7.00
C ALA A 144 -2.85 -9.67 -8.08
N LYS A 145 -3.58 -10.23 -9.07
CA LYS A 145 -4.22 -9.44 -10.13
C LYS A 145 -5.36 -8.55 -9.64
N TYR A 146 -5.88 -8.81 -8.43
CA TYR A 146 -6.92 -8.01 -7.79
C TYR A 146 -6.35 -6.90 -6.90
N VAL A 147 -5.03 -6.85 -6.70
CA VAL A 147 -4.34 -5.72 -6.08
C VAL A 147 -4.13 -4.67 -7.16
N VAL A 148 -5.08 -3.75 -7.29
CA VAL A 148 -5.16 -2.73 -8.35
C VAL A 148 -4.77 -1.34 -7.83
N VAL A 149 -4.67 -0.32 -8.68
CA VAL A 149 -4.57 1.06 -8.18
C VAL A 149 -5.91 1.47 -7.57
N PRO A 150 -5.99 1.86 -6.29
CA PRO A 150 -7.24 2.29 -5.67
C PRO A 150 -7.89 3.46 -6.41
N ASP A 151 -9.22 3.47 -6.46
CA ASP A 151 -9.98 4.60 -7.00
C ASP A 151 -9.98 5.79 -6.03
N GLY A 152 -9.86 5.52 -4.73
CA GLY A 152 -9.74 6.57 -3.72
C GLY A 152 -9.13 6.07 -2.41
N ILE A 153 -8.37 6.95 -1.75
CA ILE A 153 -7.91 6.76 -0.38
C ILE A 153 -8.31 7.97 0.47
N ARG A 154 -8.76 7.71 1.70
CA ARG A 154 -9.09 8.76 2.67
C ARG A 154 -8.67 8.36 4.07
N VAL A 155 -8.07 9.29 4.81
CA VAL A 155 -7.91 9.14 6.27
C VAL A 155 -9.12 9.78 6.96
N MET A 156 -9.72 9.07 7.89
CA MET A 156 -10.91 9.55 8.60
C MET A 156 -10.58 10.72 9.54
N PRO A 157 -11.55 11.62 9.81
CA PRO A 157 -11.42 12.59 10.88
C PRO A 157 -11.07 11.92 12.22
N GLY A 158 -10.27 12.60 13.04
CA GLY A 158 -9.75 12.03 14.30
C GLY A 158 -8.38 11.36 14.17
N TYR A 159 -7.70 11.53 13.03
CA TYR A 159 -6.27 11.24 12.88
C TYR A 159 -5.47 11.85 14.03
N ARG A 160 -4.51 11.07 14.51
CA ARG A 160 -3.49 11.46 15.49
C ARG A 160 -2.14 10.88 15.03
N PRO A 161 -1.01 11.45 15.43
CA PRO A 161 0.31 10.92 15.09
C PRO A 161 0.50 9.44 15.48
N ASP A 162 -0.24 8.95 16.49
CA ASP A 162 -0.17 7.57 16.93
C ASP A 162 -1.22 6.64 16.31
N PHE A 163 -2.24 7.18 15.63
CA PHE A 163 -3.40 6.42 15.17
C PHE A 163 -4.11 7.07 13.99
N ALA A 164 -4.39 6.25 12.96
CA ALA A 164 -5.18 6.65 11.81
C ALA A 164 -6.22 5.57 11.48
N VAL A 165 -7.32 5.96 10.85
CA VAL A 165 -8.25 5.02 10.20
C VAL A 165 -8.27 5.35 8.72
N VAL A 166 -7.79 4.42 7.90
CA VAL A 166 -7.68 4.57 6.45
C VAL A 166 -8.85 3.88 5.79
N GLN A 167 -9.51 4.56 4.86
CA GLN A 167 -10.49 3.98 3.96
C GLN A 167 -9.92 3.87 2.56
N ILE A 168 -10.09 2.68 1.96
CA ILE A 168 -9.60 2.37 0.62
C ILE A 168 -10.81 1.98 -0.23
N ALA A 169 -11.05 2.76 -1.28
CA ALA A 169 -12.13 2.54 -2.23
C ALA A 169 -11.57 1.90 -3.51
N ILE A 170 -12.16 0.78 -3.90
CA ILE A 170 -11.83 0.05 -5.14
C ILE A 170 -13.12 -0.16 -5.92
N ARG A 171 -13.06 0.07 -7.24
CA ARG A 171 -14.19 -0.17 -8.12
C ARG A 171 -14.58 -1.65 -8.18
N GLY A 172 -15.87 -1.91 -8.04
CA GLY A 172 -16.53 -3.19 -8.30
C GLY A 172 -17.42 -3.14 -9.53
N LYS A 173 -18.33 -4.11 -9.67
CA LYS A 173 -19.26 -4.18 -10.82
C LYS A 173 -20.29 -3.05 -10.81
N ASP A 174 -20.86 -2.76 -9.63
CA ASP A 174 -22.03 -1.89 -9.47
C ASP A 174 -21.73 -0.59 -8.68
N GLY A 175 -20.46 -0.22 -8.52
CA GLY A 175 -20.03 0.93 -7.73
C GLY A 175 -18.64 0.76 -7.14
N TRP A 176 -18.37 1.31 -5.96
CA TRP A 176 -17.13 1.09 -5.22
C TRP A 176 -17.37 0.28 -3.95
N GLY A 177 -16.45 -0.62 -3.64
CA GLY A 177 -16.33 -1.21 -2.31
C GLY A 177 -15.31 -0.42 -1.48
N CYS A 178 -15.63 -0.16 -0.22
CA CYS A 178 -14.78 0.55 0.73
C CYS A 178 -14.42 -0.35 1.90
N SER A 179 -13.11 -0.58 2.07
CA SER A 179 -12.55 -1.29 3.21
C SER A 179 -11.93 -0.30 4.20
N THR A 180 -11.95 -0.65 5.48
CA THR A 180 -11.46 0.21 6.57
C THR A 180 -10.28 -0.44 7.29
N TRP A 181 -9.19 0.31 7.43
CA TRP A 181 -7.89 -0.16 7.90
C TRP A 181 -7.42 0.70 9.07
N PRO A 182 -7.57 0.22 10.31
CA PRO A 182 -7.01 0.88 11.48
C PRO A 182 -5.48 0.78 11.46
N MET A 183 -4.81 1.90 11.66
CA MET A 183 -3.35 2.01 11.64
C MET A 183 -2.84 2.55 12.98
N VAL A 184 -1.72 2.03 13.44
CA VAL A 184 -1.00 2.51 14.62
C VAL A 184 0.43 2.85 14.25
N TRP A 185 0.94 3.95 14.78
CA TRP A 185 2.36 4.29 14.67
C TRP A 185 3.12 3.62 15.81
N THR A 186 3.98 2.67 15.48
CA THR A 186 4.75 1.93 16.48
C THR A 186 6.10 1.51 15.92
N ASN A 187 7.14 1.62 16.76
CA ASN A 187 8.52 1.32 16.37
C ASN A 187 8.97 2.12 15.13
N GLY A 188 8.53 3.39 15.02
CA GLY A 188 8.92 4.31 13.96
C GLY A 188 8.29 4.02 12.59
N ASP A 189 7.14 3.36 12.55
CA ASP A 189 6.45 3.04 11.30
C ASP A 189 4.94 2.82 11.49
N TRP A 190 4.17 2.94 10.41
CA TRP A 190 2.73 2.62 10.40
C TRP A 190 2.48 1.13 10.23
N LYS A 191 1.73 0.55 11.16
CA LYS A 191 1.30 -0.86 11.11
C LYS A 191 -0.22 -0.98 11.15
N VAL A 192 -0.76 -1.97 10.46
CA VAL A 192 -2.19 -2.29 10.54
C VAL A 192 -2.48 -2.85 11.92
N ARG A 193 -3.40 -2.23 12.66
CA ARG A 193 -3.93 -2.80 13.90
C ARG A 193 -5.05 -3.75 13.52
N THR A 194 -4.85 -5.03 13.84
CA THR A 194 -5.85 -6.05 13.56
C THR A 194 -7.00 -5.91 14.56
N PRO A 195 -8.27 -5.84 14.12
CA PRO A 195 -9.42 -5.93 15.00
C PRO A 195 -9.47 -7.29 15.72
N GLU A 196 -10.26 -7.37 16.80
CA GLU A 196 -10.46 -8.63 17.54
C GLU A 196 -10.93 -9.76 16.63
N ASN A 197 -11.79 -9.43 15.65
CA ASN A 197 -12.13 -10.31 14.56
C ASN A 197 -11.40 -9.89 13.27
N PRO A 198 -10.39 -10.66 12.79
CA PRO A 198 -9.67 -10.33 11.56
C PRO A 198 -10.56 -10.22 10.31
N ASP A 199 -11.71 -10.91 10.27
CA ASP A 199 -12.64 -10.83 9.13
C ASP A 199 -13.20 -9.41 8.93
N ASP A 200 -13.19 -8.57 9.97
CA ASP A 200 -13.62 -7.17 9.88
C ASP A 200 -12.74 -6.35 8.92
N LEU A 201 -11.47 -6.72 8.70
CA LEU A 201 -10.60 -6.09 7.69
C LEU A 201 -11.04 -6.39 6.24
N TRP A 202 -11.81 -7.46 6.03
CA TRP A 202 -12.40 -7.80 4.74
C TRP A 202 -13.83 -7.28 4.59
N ALA A 203 -14.39 -6.64 5.62
CA ALA A 203 -15.67 -5.98 5.49
C ALA A 203 -15.56 -4.85 4.46
N SER A 204 -16.41 -4.91 3.44
CA SER A 204 -16.49 -3.92 2.39
C SER A 204 -17.87 -3.27 2.40
N GLN A 205 -17.91 -1.97 2.59
CA GLN A 205 -19.14 -1.18 2.50
C GLN A 205 -19.31 -0.65 1.08
N PRO A 206 -20.52 -0.72 0.49
CA PRO A 206 -20.76 -0.09 -0.81
C PRO A 206 -20.67 1.44 -0.69
N LEU A 207 -20.15 2.07 -1.74
CA LEU A 207 -20.11 3.53 -1.89
C LEU A 207 -20.71 3.92 -3.24
N ASP A 208 -21.60 4.92 -3.18
CA ASP A 208 -22.21 5.54 -4.37
C ASP A 208 -21.36 6.70 -4.93
N SER A 209 -20.39 7.19 -4.15
CA SER A 209 -19.54 8.33 -4.51
C SER A 209 -18.18 8.28 -3.81
N LEU A 210 -17.16 8.83 -4.47
CA LEU A 210 -15.82 9.05 -3.93
C LEU A 210 -15.64 10.45 -3.29
N THR A 211 -16.73 11.14 -2.96
CA THR A 211 -16.66 12.46 -2.32
C THR A 211 -15.83 12.40 -1.04
N GLY A 212 -14.80 13.26 -0.97
CA GLY A 212 -13.85 13.33 0.14
C GLY A 212 -12.70 12.31 0.08
N PHE A 213 -12.64 11.44 -0.93
CA PHE A 213 -11.47 10.60 -1.19
C PHE A 213 -10.45 11.35 -2.05
N GLY A 214 -9.18 11.09 -1.78
CA GLY A 214 -8.08 11.47 -2.65
C GLY A 214 -7.89 10.48 -3.78
N VAL A 215 -7.68 10.98 -5.00
CA VAL A 215 -7.33 10.14 -6.16
C VAL A 215 -5.82 10.07 -6.29
N TRP A 216 -5.26 8.91 -5.95
CA TRP A 216 -3.81 8.69 -5.97
C TRP A 216 -3.44 7.92 -7.23
N LYS A 217 -3.64 8.50 -8.42
CA LYS A 217 -3.36 7.88 -9.72
C LYS A 217 -2.36 8.69 -10.52
#